data_AF-A0A6I4MGF2-F1
#
_entry.id   AF-A0A6I4MGF2-F1
#
_cell.length_a   1.000
_cell.length_b   1.000
_cell.length_c   1.000
_cell.angle_alpha   90.00
_cell.angle_beta   90.00
_cell.angle_gamma   90.00
#
_symmetry.space_group_name_H-M   'P 1'
#
loop_
_entity.id
_entity.type
_entity.pdbx_description
1 polymer ?
#
loop_
_entity_poly.entity_id
_entity_poly.type
_entity_poly.pdbx_seq_one_letter_code
_entity_poly.pdbx_strand_id
1 'polypeptide(L)'
;MRPTPAETIAGVRTILRDVVEPAVDSEYARARLREIRAVLAQTDWDNAALRLRREVEGLRALLAEIRDWAEDDPERSSAFADLAGEVTGPAGPDQETFSALNDLRAAHAAALVEAADRLAGWTRSRPRDESARELRLRLIGHLAAGPPAR
;
A
#
# COMPACT_ATOMS: atom_id res chain seq x y z
N MET A 1 12.78 -16.37 9.02
CA MET A 1 12.46 -15.02 8.49
C MET A 1 13.37 -14.00 9.15
N ARG A 2 13.82 -12.96 8.44
CA ARG A 2 14.49 -11.79 9.05
C ARG A 2 13.43 -10.72 9.36
N PRO A 3 13.49 -10.04 10.51
CA PRO A 3 12.54 -8.99 10.86
C PRO A 3 12.65 -7.78 9.91
N THR A 4 11.53 -7.11 9.68
CA THR A 4 11.46 -5.86 8.90
C THR A 4 12.13 -4.70 9.64
N PRO A 5 12.48 -3.60 8.95
CA PRO A 5 12.99 -2.40 9.60
C PRO A 5 12.05 -1.85 10.68
N ALA A 6 10.73 -1.86 10.44
CA ALA A 6 9.73 -1.43 11.41
C ALA A 6 9.68 -2.36 12.63
N GLU A 7 9.67 -3.68 12.43
CA GLU A 7 9.74 -4.66 13.53
C GLU A 7 11.06 -4.55 14.31
N THR A 8 12.17 -4.23 13.63
CA THR A 8 13.48 -4.01 14.25
C THR A 8 13.46 -2.74 15.10
N ILE A 9 12.91 -1.63 14.59
CA ILE A 9 12.77 -0.37 15.33
C ILE A 9 11.83 -0.55 16.53
N ALA A 10 10.70 -1.25 16.36
CA ALA A 10 9.78 -1.57 17.44
C ALA A 10 10.45 -2.45 18.52
N GLY A 11 11.23 -3.45 18.11
CA GLY A 11 12.03 -4.29 18.99
C GLY A 11 13.09 -3.49 19.75
N VAL A 12 13.83 -2.62 19.07
CA VAL A 12 14.80 -1.72 19.70
C VAL A 12 14.11 -0.78 20.69
N ARG A 13 12.97 -0.17 20.35
CA ARG A 13 12.20 0.71 21.26
C ARG A 13 11.69 -0.04 22.50
N THR A 14 11.32 -1.30 22.35
CA THR A 14 10.90 -2.18 23.44
C THR A 14 12.07 -2.47 24.38
N ILE A 15 13.22 -2.86 23.83
CA ILE A 15 14.45 -3.08 24.61
C ILE A 15 14.87 -1.80 25.35
N LEU A 16 14.84 -0.65 24.67
CA LEU A 16 15.19 0.64 25.26
C LEU A 16 14.27 1.01 26.44
N ARG A 17 12.97 0.69 26.36
CA ARG A 17 11.99 0.97 27.41
C ARG A 17 12.04 -0.04 28.56
N ASP A 18 12.08 -1.33 28.24
CA ASP A 18 11.81 -2.40 29.21
C ASP A 18 13.09 -2.94 29.87
N VAL A 19 14.25 -2.77 29.21
CA VAL A 19 15.54 -3.29 29.68
C VAL A 19 16.50 -2.17 30.02
N VAL A 20 16.64 -1.19 29.12
CA VAL A 20 17.67 -0.14 29.27
C VAL A 20 17.22 0.97 30.21
N GLU A 21 16.03 1.56 30.03
CA GLU A 21 15.55 2.67 30.86
C GLU A 21 15.53 2.36 32.38
N PRO A 22 15.11 1.16 32.84
CA PRO A 22 15.12 0.82 34.27
C PRO A 22 16.53 0.66 34.85
N ALA A 23 17.52 0.34 34.02
CA ALA A 23 18.92 0.14 34.43
C ALA A 23 19.76 1.43 34.39
N VAL A 24 19.17 2.56 33.99
CA VAL A 24 19.87 3.84 33.88
C VAL A 24 19.64 4.69 35.14
N ASP A 25 20.68 4.81 35.96
CA ASP A 25 20.63 5.58 37.21
C ASP A 25 20.77 7.10 36.99
N SER A 26 21.45 7.50 35.91
CA SER A 26 21.67 8.91 35.60
C SER A 26 20.43 9.56 34.97
N GLU A 27 19.94 10.63 35.59
CA GLU A 27 18.81 11.42 35.07
C GLU A 27 19.11 12.02 33.69
N TYR A 28 20.33 12.51 33.47
CA TYR A 28 20.79 12.97 32.16
C TYR A 28 20.72 11.86 31.11
N ALA A 29 21.18 10.66 31.46
CA ALA A 29 21.11 9.52 30.54
C ALA A 29 19.67 9.08 30.24
N ARG A 30 18.75 9.15 31.21
CA ARG A 30 17.31 8.91 30.95
C ARG A 30 16.71 9.96 30.01
N ALA A 31 17.07 11.23 30.17
CA ALA A 31 16.61 12.29 29.27
C ALA A 31 17.06 12.03 27.82
N ARG A 32 18.35 11.70 27.63
CA ARG A 32 18.88 11.30 26.31
C ARG A 32 18.19 10.06 25.73
N LEU A 33 17.87 9.07 26.57
CA LEU A 33 17.17 7.87 26.15
C LEU A 33 15.75 8.18 25.65
N ARG A 34 15.03 9.09 26.31
CA ARG A 34 13.70 9.55 25.87
C ARG A 34 13.76 10.27 24.53
N GLU A 35 14.77 11.13 24.33
CA GLU A 35 14.98 11.79 23.02
C GLU A 35 15.25 10.77 21.91
N ILE A 36 16.12 9.78 22.15
CA ILE A 36 16.39 8.71 21.18
C ILE A 36 15.11 7.93 20.85
N ARG A 37 14.30 7.60 21.87
CA ARG A 37 13.02 6.90 21.68
C ARG A 37 12.01 7.74 20.88
N ALA A 38 12.01 9.06 21.06
CA ALA A 38 11.16 9.98 20.31
C ALA A 38 11.58 10.05 18.83
N VAL A 39 12.89 10.17 18.55
CA VAL A 39 13.42 10.16 17.17
C VAL A 39 13.10 8.84 16.47
N LEU A 40 13.33 7.70 17.14
CA LEU A 40 12.98 6.38 16.59
C LEU A 40 11.49 6.24 16.30
N ALA A 41 10.63 6.85 17.12
CA ALA A 41 9.19 6.85 16.89
C ALA A 41 8.80 7.64 15.64
N GLN A 42 9.44 8.79 15.44
CA GLN A 42 9.22 9.64 14.27
C GLN A 42 9.73 8.98 12.99
N THR A 43 10.93 8.40 13.01
CA THR A 43 11.51 7.69 11.85
C THR A 43 10.69 6.46 11.43
N ASP A 44 10.15 5.70 12.38
CA ASP A 44 9.26 4.57 12.07
C ASP A 44 7.97 5.03 11.40
N TRP A 45 7.40 6.14 11.89
CA TRP A 45 6.19 6.74 11.33
C TRP A 45 6.40 7.28 9.91
N ASP A 46 7.51 7.98 9.67
CA ASP A 46 7.87 8.51 8.35
C ASP A 46 8.09 7.38 7.33
N ASN A 47 8.76 6.30 7.74
CA ASN A 47 8.96 5.12 6.89
C ASN A 47 7.65 4.39 6.59
N ALA A 48 6.77 4.23 7.59
CA ALA A 48 5.46 3.62 7.41
C ALA A 48 4.58 4.44 6.46
N ALA A 49 4.57 5.77 6.60
CA ALA A 49 3.85 6.67 5.73
C ALA A 49 4.40 6.67 4.29
N LEU A 50 5.73 6.66 4.11
CA LEU A 50 6.35 6.56 2.79
C LEU A 50 6.01 5.24 2.09
N ARG A 51 6.05 4.12 2.81
CA ARG A 51 5.63 2.81 2.27
C ARG A 51 4.17 2.84 1.85
N LEU A 52 3.30 3.36 2.72
CA LEU A 52 1.87 3.46 2.45
C LEU A 52 1.57 4.33 1.22
N ARG A 53 2.29 5.45 1.04
CA ARG A 53 2.19 6.28 -0.18
C ARG A 53 2.58 5.51 -1.44
N ARG A 54 3.69 4.76 -1.40
CA ARG A 54 4.12 3.93 -2.53
C ARG A 54 3.10 2.84 -2.87
N GLU A 55 2.50 2.23 -1.86
CA GLU A 55 1.43 1.24 -2.06
C GLU A 55 0.20 1.88 -2.73
N VAL A 56 -0.26 3.02 -2.23
CA VAL A 56 -1.38 3.77 -2.82
C VAL A 56 -1.10 4.13 -4.28
N GLU A 57 0.11 4.61 -4.59
CA GLU A 57 0.50 4.96 -5.95
C GLU A 57 0.55 3.75 -6.88
N GLY A 58 1.08 2.61 -6.40
CA GLY A 58 1.09 1.36 -7.15
C GLY A 58 -0.31 0.84 -7.46
N LEU A 59 -1.22 0.87 -6.48
CA LEU A 59 -2.62 0.48 -6.70
C LEU A 59 -3.30 1.41 -7.70
N ARG A 60 -3.03 2.71 -7.62
CA ARG A 60 -3.59 3.70 -8.54
C ARG A 60 -3.12 3.52 -9.97
N ALA A 61 -1.82 3.26 -10.16
CA ALA A 61 -1.26 2.99 -11.48
C ALA A 61 -1.93 1.79 -12.14
N LEU A 62 -2.14 0.69 -11.38
CA LEU A 62 -2.84 -0.48 -11.89
C LEU A 62 -4.30 -0.21 -12.24
N LEU A 63 -5.03 0.52 -11.39
CA LEU A 63 -6.41 0.89 -11.68
C LEU A 63 -6.51 1.78 -12.93
N ALA A 64 -5.55 2.70 -13.13
CA ALA A 64 -5.45 3.50 -14.34
C ALA A 64 -5.19 2.63 -15.58
N GLU A 65 -4.25 1.68 -15.51
CA GLU A 65 -4.00 0.75 -16.62
C GLU A 65 -5.24 -0.08 -17.01
N ILE A 66 -6.03 -0.53 -16.03
CA ILE A 66 -7.28 -1.27 -16.29
C ILE A 66 -8.31 -0.37 -16.97
N ARG A 67 -8.45 0.87 -16.49
CA ARG A 67 -9.35 1.84 -17.10
C ARG A 67 -8.94 2.12 -18.54
N ASP A 68 -7.67 2.44 -18.77
CA ASP A 68 -7.17 2.78 -20.11
C ASP A 68 -7.37 1.59 -21.06
N TRP A 69 -7.07 0.36 -20.63
CA TRP A 69 -7.35 -0.87 -21.39
C TRP A 69 -8.85 -1.08 -21.68
N ALA A 70 -9.73 -0.69 -20.75
CA ALA A 70 -11.16 -0.81 -20.93
C ALA A 70 -11.71 0.27 -21.88
N GLU A 71 -11.16 1.47 -21.86
CA GLU A 71 -11.57 2.59 -22.72
C GLU A 71 -11.11 2.40 -24.18
N ASP A 72 -10.06 1.61 -24.42
CA ASP A 72 -9.53 1.29 -25.75
C ASP A 72 -10.49 0.49 -26.65
N ASP A 73 -11.55 -0.12 -26.10
CA ASP A 73 -12.52 -0.89 -26.86
C ASP A 73 -13.96 -0.64 -26.36
N PRO A 74 -14.95 -0.35 -27.24
CA PRO A 74 -16.31 -0.05 -26.82
C PRO A 74 -17.02 -1.17 -26.04
N GLU A 75 -16.73 -2.44 -26.36
CA GLU A 75 -17.31 -3.60 -25.67
C GLU A 75 -16.73 -3.72 -24.26
N ARG A 76 -15.42 -3.46 -24.10
CA ARG A 76 -14.75 -3.40 -22.79
C ARG A 76 -15.25 -2.21 -21.98
N SER A 77 -15.34 -1.04 -22.59
CA SER A 77 -15.80 0.19 -21.94
C SER A 77 -17.19 -0.01 -21.33
N SER A 78 -18.10 -0.65 -22.08
CA SER A 78 -19.43 -1.00 -21.56
C SER A 78 -19.39 -2.02 -20.42
N ALA A 79 -18.50 -3.01 -20.46
CA ALA A 79 -18.40 -4.04 -19.43
C ALA A 79 -17.71 -3.56 -18.14
N PHE A 80 -16.95 -2.46 -18.22
CA PHE A 80 -16.16 -1.91 -17.12
C PHE A 80 -16.62 -0.49 -16.71
N ALA A 81 -17.77 -0.02 -17.19
CA ALA A 81 -18.26 1.35 -16.95
C ALA A 81 -18.32 1.75 -15.46
N ASP A 82 -18.71 0.83 -14.58
CA ASP A 82 -18.83 1.14 -13.15
C ASP A 82 -17.47 1.27 -12.44
N LEU A 83 -16.39 0.72 -13.02
CA LEU A 83 -15.03 0.82 -12.46
C LEU A 83 -14.44 2.21 -12.63
N ALA A 84 -14.82 2.95 -13.67
CA ALA A 84 -14.29 4.28 -13.94
C ALA A 84 -14.69 5.32 -12.87
N GLY A 85 -15.81 5.10 -12.18
CA GLY A 85 -16.31 5.99 -11.12
C GLY A 85 -15.55 5.89 -9.80
N GLU A 86 -14.99 4.71 -9.47
CA GLU A 86 -14.41 4.43 -8.15
C GLU A 86 -12.93 4.86 -8.01
N VAL A 87 -12.23 5.09 -9.12
CA VAL A 87 -10.78 5.33 -9.17
C VAL A 87 -10.40 6.81 -8.94
N THR A 88 -11.38 7.71 -8.87
CA THR A 88 -11.15 9.16 -8.91
C THR A 88 -11.25 9.83 -7.54
N GLY A 89 -10.30 9.54 -6.65
CA GLY A 89 -10.01 10.39 -5.48
C GLY A 89 -8.78 11.26 -5.76
N PRO A 90 -8.77 12.59 -5.54
CA PRO A 90 -7.58 13.41 -5.81
C PRO A 90 -6.42 12.98 -4.91
N ALA A 91 -5.19 12.89 -5.46
CA ALA A 91 -4.00 12.99 -4.64
C ALA A 91 -3.68 14.47 -4.54
N GLY A 92 -4.31 15.15 -3.59
CA GLY A 92 -3.91 16.49 -3.22
C GLY A 92 -2.64 16.43 -2.37
N PRO A 93 -1.77 17.45 -2.45
CA PRO A 93 -0.62 17.58 -1.55
C PRO A 93 -1.00 17.58 -0.05
N ASP A 94 -2.29 17.80 0.28
CA ASP A 94 -2.82 17.92 1.64
C ASP A 94 -3.28 16.59 2.29
N GLN A 95 -3.07 15.43 1.67
CA GLN A 95 -3.35 14.12 2.31
C GLN A 95 -2.20 13.69 3.22
N GLU A 96 -1.90 14.52 4.23
CA GLU A 96 -0.71 14.40 5.07
C GLU A 96 -0.87 13.39 6.22
N THR A 97 -2.08 12.91 6.52
CA THR A 97 -2.29 11.99 7.65
C THR A 97 -2.23 10.52 7.23
N PHE A 98 -1.61 9.70 8.07
CA PHE A 98 -1.56 8.24 7.89
C PHE A 98 -2.95 7.60 7.76
N SER A 99 -3.96 8.15 8.46
CA SER A 99 -5.35 7.67 8.37
C SER A 99 -5.91 7.84 6.96
N ALA A 100 -5.80 9.04 6.40
CA ALA A 100 -6.29 9.31 5.05
C ALA A 100 -5.60 8.43 3.99
N LEU A 101 -4.29 8.23 4.12
CA LEU A 101 -3.54 7.33 3.24
C LEU A 101 -3.98 5.87 3.37
N ASN A 102 -4.34 5.42 4.56
CA ASN A 102 -4.82 4.04 4.77
C ASN A 102 -6.24 3.85 4.23
N ASP A 103 -7.11 4.84 4.38
CA ASP A 103 -8.47 4.83 3.82
C ASP A 103 -8.41 4.77 2.29
N LEU A 104 -7.52 5.56 1.67
CA LEU A 104 -7.27 5.50 0.22
C LEU A 104 -6.72 4.14 -0.22
N ARG A 105 -5.73 3.60 0.51
CA ARG A 105 -5.21 2.25 0.23
C ARG A 105 -6.33 1.22 0.28
N ALA A 106 -7.20 1.29 1.28
CA ALA A 106 -8.32 0.35 1.44
C ALA A 106 -9.33 0.48 0.28
N ALA A 107 -9.69 1.71 -0.09
CA ALA A 107 -10.59 1.98 -1.21
C ALA A 107 -10.03 1.46 -2.54
N HIS A 108 -8.76 1.80 -2.86
CA HIS A 108 -8.11 1.32 -4.08
C HIS A 108 -7.92 -0.20 -4.09
N ALA A 109 -7.61 -0.82 -2.95
CA ALA A 109 -7.49 -2.27 -2.85
C ALA A 109 -8.84 -2.96 -3.12
N ALA A 110 -9.94 -2.42 -2.59
CA ALA A 110 -11.28 -2.94 -2.85
C ALA A 110 -11.66 -2.82 -4.34
N ALA A 111 -11.41 -1.66 -4.95
CA ALA A 111 -11.64 -1.44 -6.38
C ALA A 111 -10.79 -2.40 -7.25
N LEU A 112 -9.54 -2.68 -6.85
CA LEU A 112 -8.67 -3.59 -7.58
C LEU A 112 -9.16 -5.04 -7.51
N VAL A 113 -9.74 -5.48 -6.39
CA VAL A 113 -10.35 -6.81 -6.26
C VAL A 113 -11.57 -6.94 -7.18
N GLU A 114 -12.44 -5.94 -7.19
CA GLU A 114 -13.60 -5.90 -8.10
C GLU A 114 -13.14 -5.93 -9.58
N ALA A 115 -12.10 -5.16 -9.93
CA ALA A 115 -11.50 -5.19 -11.25
C ALA A 115 -10.94 -6.57 -11.61
N ALA A 116 -10.28 -7.24 -10.66
CA ALA A 116 -9.73 -8.58 -10.84
C ALA A 116 -10.82 -9.60 -11.16
N ASP A 117 -11.93 -9.56 -10.44
CA ASP A 117 -13.06 -10.48 -10.62
C ASP A 117 -13.75 -10.26 -11.96
N ARG A 118 -13.94 -9.00 -12.38
CA ARG A 118 -14.46 -8.67 -13.71
C ARG A 118 -13.52 -9.09 -14.83
N LEU A 119 -12.22 -8.84 -14.72
CA LEU A 119 -11.22 -9.33 -15.66
C LEU A 119 -11.21 -10.86 -15.74
N ALA A 120 -11.41 -11.55 -14.61
CA ALA A 120 -11.53 -13.00 -14.59
C ALA A 120 -12.79 -13.48 -15.32
N GLY A 121 -13.92 -12.78 -15.16
CA GLY A 121 -15.15 -13.04 -15.92
C GLY A 121 -14.96 -12.80 -17.42
N TRP A 122 -14.37 -11.65 -17.79
CA TRP A 122 -14.07 -11.29 -19.16
C TRP A 122 -13.19 -12.33 -19.85
N THR A 123 -12.04 -12.67 -19.26
CA THR A 123 -11.10 -13.66 -19.81
C THR A 123 -11.69 -15.06 -19.93
N ARG A 124 -12.62 -15.45 -19.04
CA ARG A 124 -13.36 -16.72 -19.15
C ARG A 124 -14.31 -16.72 -20.35
N SER A 125 -15.02 -15.61 -20.59
CA SER A 125 -15.95 -15.47 -21.72
C SER A 125 -15.26 -15.24 -23.06
N ARG A 126 -14.05 -14.66 -23.05
CA ARG A 126 -13.24 -14.33 -24.24
C ARG A 126 -11.82 -14.88 -24.09
N PRO A 127 -11.62 -16.21 -24.21
CA PRO A 127 -10.32 -16.84 -23.97
C PRO A 127 -9.22 -16.43 -24.97
N ARG A 128 -9.61 -15.88 -26.13
CA ARG A 128 -8.67 -15.39 -27.16
C ARG A 128 -8.25 -13.93 -26.96
N ASP A 129 -8.83 -13.21 -25.99
CA ASP A 129 -8.38 -11.84 -25.68
C ASP A 129 -7.05 -11.90 -24.91
N GLU A 130 -5.95 -11.76 -25.65
CA GLU A 130 -4.60 -11.84 -25.09
C GLU A 130 -4.30 -10.66 -24.16
N SER A 131 -4.78 -9.47 -24.52
CA SER A 131 -4.58 -8.24 -23.73
C SER A 131 -5.24 -8.33 -22.34
N ALA A 132 -6.45 -8.89 -22.27
CA ALA A 132 -7.13 -9.14 -21.00
C ALA A 132 -6.40 -10.16 -20.12
N ARG A 133 -5.81 -11.21 -20.75
CA ARG A 133 -5.04 -12.23 -20.03
C ARG A 133 -3.74 -11.65 -19.48
N GLU A 134 -3.03 -10.86 -20.26
CA GLU A 134 -1.78 -10.21 -19.84
C GLU A 134 -2.03 -9.22 -18.69
N LEU A 135 -3.07 -8.39 -18.79
CA LEU A 135 -3.48 -7.49 -17.72
C LEU A 135 -3.83 -8.26 -16.43
N ARG A 136 -4.58 -9.36 -16.55
CA ARG A 136 -4.92 -10.22 -15.41
C ARG A 136 -3.69 -10.88 -14.78
N LEU A 137 -2.71 -11.33 -15.58
CA LEU A 137 -1.47 -11.90 -15.06
C LEU A 137 -0.63 -10.87 -14.32
N ARG A 138 -0.54 -9.63 -14.83
CA ARG A 138 0.13 -8.52 -14.14
C ARG A 138 -0.54 -8.20 -12.80
N LEU A 139 -1.87 -8.18 -12.78
CA LEU A 139 -2.65 -7.91 -11.58
C LEU A 139 -2.50 -9.02 -10.53
N ILE A 140 -2.57 -10.29 -10.93
CA ILE A 140 -2.27 -11.43 -10.05
C ILE A 140 -0.82 -11.37 -9.56
N GLY A 141 0.13 -11.01 -10.43
CA GLY A 141 1.53 -10.81 -10.07
C GLY A 141 1.69 -9.76 -8.97
N HIS A 142 0.97 -8.64 -9.06
CA HIS A 142 0.98 -7.60 -8.04
C HIS A 142 0.32 -8.05 -6.73
N LEU A 143 -0.84 -8.69 -6.79
CA LEU A 143 -1.54 -9.20 -5.60
C LEU A 143 -0.76 -10.33 -4.91
N ALA A 144 -0.10 -11.19 -5.68
CA ALA A 144 0.71 -12.31 -5.15
C ALA A 144 2.09 -11.88 -4.66
N ALA A 145 2.68 -10.83 -5.24
CA ALA A 145 3.91 -10.22 -4.73
C ALA A 145 3.70 -9.63 -3.32
N GLY A 146 2.45 -9.29 -2.98
CA GLY A 146 2.14 -8.53 -1.77
C GLY A 146 2.83 -7.15 -1.79
N PRO A 147 2.64 -6.32 -0.75
CA PRO A 147 3.50 -5.15 -0.58
C PRO A 147 4.96 -5.62 -0.62
N PRO A 148 5.87 -4.89 -1.30
CA PRO A 148 7.20 -5.37 -1.61
C PRO A 148 7.86 -5.99 -0.38
N ALA A 149 8.12 -7.30 -0.47
CA ALA A 149 8.81 -8.02 0.56
C ALA A 149 10.29 -7.67 0.54
N ARG A 150 10.69 -6.91 1.57
CA ARG A 150 12.03 -6.79 2.19
C ARG A 150 12.91 -5.62 1.76
#